data_AF-A0A973MDZ8-F1
#
_entry.id   AF-A0A973MDZ8-F1
#
_cell.length_a   1.000
_cell.length_b   1.000
_cell.length_c   1.000
_cell.angle_alpha   90.00
_cell.angle_beta   90.00
_cell.angle_gamma   90.00
#
_symmetry.space_group_name_H-M   'P 1'
#
loop_
_entity.id
_entity.type
_entity.pdbx_description
1 polymer ?
#
loop_
_entity_poly.entity_id
_entity_poly.type
_entity_poly.pdbx_seq_one_letter_code
_entity_poly.pdbx_strand_id
1 'polypeptide(L)'
;MPANAAAIISTMTCRFRDQGEAVGDEGFRVHPDALKAYDKVIQDQIEQISRIWPKLAAVPLSSDDFGKLPNAHNLYEAYHEHLEAEQHNFADLLEILRHTGDGLQNSATNYESQDHHIDASFGGGQ
;
A
#
# COMPACT_ATOMS: atom_id res chain seq x y z
N MET A 1 -21.41 -24.38 1.02
CA MET A 1 -20.64 -23.56 0.05
C MET A 1 -21.59 -23.13 -1.05
N PRO A 2 -21.79 -21.83 -1.29
CA PRO A 2 -22.30 -21.36 -2.57
C PRO A 2 -21.23 -20.56 -3.32
N ALA A 3 -21.09 -20.92 -4.59
CA ALA A 3 -20.34 -20.23 -5.62
C ALA A 3 -20.96 -18.86 -5.90
N ASN A 4 -20.13 -17.82 -5.93
CA ASN A 4 -20.45 -16.51 -6.53
C ASN A 4 -19.13 -15.80 -6.85
N ALA A 5 -18.47 -16.25 -7.91
CA ALA A 5 -17.29 -15.61 -8.47
C ALA A 5 -17.26 -15.82 -10.00
N ALA A 6 -18.28 -15.34 -10.72
CA ALA A 6 -18.31 -15.45 -12.19
C ALA A 6 -19.31 -14.49 -12.89
N ALA A 7 -19.57 -13.30 -12.34
CA ALA A 7 -20.57 -12.40 -12.93
C ALA A 7 -20.12 -10.93 -12.98
N ILE A 8 -18.87 -10.65 -13.38
CA ILE A 8 -18.45 -9.28 -13.76
C ILE A 8 -17.46 -9.34 -14.93
N ILE A 9 -17.77 -10.11 -15.99
CA ILE A 9 -17.06 -10.00 -17.28
C ILE A 9 -18.10 -10.23 -18.38
N SER A 10 -18.86 -9.19 -18.74
CA SER A 10 -19.47 -9.03 -20.08
C SER A 10 -20.47 -7.87 -20.05
N THR A 11 -20.06 -6.71 -20.60
CA THR A 11 -20.78 -6.03 -21.70
C THR A 11 -20.00 -4.77 -22.07
N MET A 12 -18.89 -4.97 -22.80
CA MET A 12 -18.35 -3.96 -23.69
C MET A 12 -19.18 -4.06 -24.98
N THR A 13 -20.17 -3.20 -25.15
CA THR A 13 -20.81 -3.01 -26.45
C THR A 13 -21.02 -1.52 -26.64
N CYS A 14 -20.06 -0.92 -27.32
CA CYS A 14 -20.15 0.42 -27.89
C CYS A 14 -21.45 0.53 -28.70
N ARG A 15 -22.39 1.35 -28.24
CA ARG A 15 -23.40 1.95 -29.12
C ARG A 15 -23.16 3.46 -29.14
N PHE A 16 -22.46 3.89 -30.17
CA PHE A 16 -22.44 5.27 -30.63
C PHE A 16 -23.89 5.70 -30.92
N ARG A 17 -24.42 6.63 -30.14
CA ARG A 17 -25.54 7.47 -30.55
C ARG A 17 -25.21 8.90 -30.15
N ASP A 18 -24.79 9.62 -31.17
CA ASP A 18 -24.55 11.06 -31.25
C ASP A 18 -25.82 11.83 -30.83
N GLN A 19 -25.80 12.47 -29.66
CA GLN A 19 -26.60 13.65 -29.32
C GLN A 19 -25.75 14.55 -28.41
N GLY A 20 -25.52 15.77 -28.86
CA GLY A 20 -24.61 16.71 -28.23
C GLY A 20 -25.07 17.18 -26.84
N GLU A 21 -24.28 16.80 -25.84
CA GLU A 21 -24.04 17.59 -24.64
C GLU A 21 -22.51 17.69 -24.50
N ALA A 22 -22.02 18.89 -24.18
CA ALA A 22 -20.60 19.14 -24.03
C ALA A 22 -20.01 18.16 -23.00
N VAL A 23 -19.07 17.31 -23.44
CA VAL A 23 -18.12 16.63 -22.56
C VAL A 23 -17.21 17.71 -21.97
N GLY A 24 -17.71 18.39 -20.95
CA GLY A 24 -16.93 19.27 -20.11
C GLY A 24 -16.17 18.41 -19.12
N ASP A 25 -14.87 18.24 -19.36
CA ASP A 25 -13.84 18.30 -18.32
C ASP A 25 -14.08 17.50 -17.01
N GLU A 26 -14.51 16.24 -17.08
CA GLU A 26 -14.44 15.37 -15.91
C GLU A 26 -13.04 14.76 -15.83
N GLY A 27 -12.08 15.61 -15.46
CA GLY A 27 -10.76 15.18 -15.01
C GLY A 27 -10.86 14.17 -13.87
N PHE A 28 -9.81 13.35 -13.70
CA PHE A 28 -9.72 12.30 -12.69
C PHE A 28 -10.05 12.85 -11.29
N ARG A 29 -11.27 12.58 -10.78
CA ARG A 29 -11.70 13.04 -9.45
C ARG A 29 -11.14 12.11 -8.39
N VAL A 30 -10.05 12.52 -7.75
CA VAL A 30 -9.52 11.84 -6.56
C VAL A 30 -10.30 12.30 -5.35
N HIS A 31 -10.98 11.38 -4.67
CA HIS A 31 -11.66 11.69 -3.41
C HIS A 31 -10.64 11.67 -2.26
N PRO A 32 -10.46 12.78 -1.51
CA PRO A 32 -9.54 12.83 -0.37
C PRO A 32 -9.81 11.75 0.69
N ASP A 33 -11.08 11.43 0.90
CA ASP A 33 -11.50 10.36 1.82
C ASP A 33 -10.97 8.97 1.41
N ALA A 34 -10.87 8.72 0.09
CA ALA A 34 -10.31 7.46 -0.39
C ALA A 34 -8.80 7.40 -0.10
N LEU A 35 -8.07 8.51 -0.29
CA LEU A 35 -6.64 8.60 0.05
C LEU A 35 -6.40 8.38 1.55
N LYS A 36 -7.23 8.99 2.41
CA LYS A 36 -7.19 8.80 3.87
C LYS A 36 -7.51 7.36 4.27
N ALA A 37 -8.46 6.71 3.60
CA ALA A 37 -8.77 5.30 3.85
C ALA A 37 -7.59 4.39 3.48
N TYR A 38 -6.91 4.65 2.37
CA TYR A 38 -5.71 3.90 1.99
C TYR A 38 -4.54 4.15 2.94
N ASP A 39 -4.29 5.38 3.36
CA ASP A 39 -3.26 5.69 4.37
C ASP A 39 -3.53 4.90 5.65
N LYS A 40 -4.79 4.86 6.15
CA LYS A 40 -5.15 4.07 7.32
C LYS A 40 -4.76 2.58 7.17
N VAL A 41 -5.03 1.98 6.01
CA VAL A 41 -4.65 0.58 5.74
C VAL A 41 -3.13 0.41 5.78
N ILE A 42 -2.38 1.36 5.24
CA ILE A 42 -0.90 1.35 5.26
C ILE A 42 -0.38 1.45 6.70
N GLN A 43 -0.94 2.35 7.52
CA GLN A 43 -0.56 2.49 8.93
C GLN A 43 -0.82 1.20 9.72
N ASP A 44 -1.99 0.56 9.52
CA ASP A 44 -2.33 -0.71 10.15
C ASP A 44 -1.34 -1.82 9.74
N GLN A 45 -0.91 -1.85 8.47
CA GLN A 45 0.09 -2.79 7.96
C GLN A 45 1.48 -2.55 8.57
N ILE A 46 1.94 -1.30 8.61
CA ILE A 46 3.21 -0.92 9.26
C ILE A 46 3.23 -1.41 10.71
N GLU A 47 2.13 -1.20 11.44
CA GLU A 47 2.02 -1.59 12.85
C GLU A 47 2.03 -3.12 13.01
N GLN A 48 1.35 -3.86 12.13
CA GLN A 48 1.38 -5.32 12.12
C GLN A 48 2.80 -5.87 11.85
N ILE A 49 3.45 -5.37 10.80
CA ILE A 49 4.80 -5.82 10.41
C ILE A 49 5.80 -5.52 11.53
N SER A 50 5.75 -4.32 12.10
CA SER A 50 6.63 -3.90 13.21
C SER A 50 6.46 -4.75 14.47
N ARG A 51 5.28 -5.34 14.69
CA ARG A 51 5.02 -6.26 15.83
C ARG A 51 5.48 -7.69 15.57
N ILE A 52 5.39 -8.15 14.33
CA ILE A 52 5.67 -9.55 13.96
C ILE A 52 7.16 -9.74 13.74
N TRP A 53 7.82 -8.81 13.06
CA TRP A 53 9.20 -8.98 12.63
C TRP A 53 10.19 -9.24 13.78
N PRO A 54 10.17 -8.48 14.90
CA PRO A 54 11.06 -8.77 16.02
C PRO A 54 10.84 -10.16 16.62
N LYS A 55 9.63 -10.71 16.54
CA LYS A 55 9.31 -12.06 17.04
C LYS A 55 9.87 -13.15 16.13
N LEU A 56 9.94 -12.90 14.84
CA LEU A 56 10.58 -13.80 13.87
C LEU A 56 12.10 -13.73 13.99
N ALA A 57 12.66 -12.53 14.10
CA ALA A 57 14.09 -12.32 14.30
C ALA A 57 14.60 -12.84 15.67
N ALA A 58 13.73 -12.87 16.70
CA ALA A 58 14.05 -13.35 18.03
C ALA A 58 14.01 -14.88 18.20
N VAL A 59 13.84 -15.65 17.12
CA VAL A 59 14.08 -17.10 17.12
C VAL A 59 15.45 -17.37 16.48
N PRO A 60 16.57 -17.06 17.16
CA PRO A 60 17.89 -17.37 16.63
C PRO A 60 18.09 -18.89 16.68
N LEU A 61 18.41 -19.47 15.52
CA LEU A 61 18.97 -20.81 15.46
C LEU A 61 20.46 -20.72 15.75
N SER A 62 20.91 -21.44 16.77
CA SER A 62 22.32 -21.60 17.09
C SER A 62 22.99 -22.54 16.09
N SER A 63 24.31 -22.44 15.92
CA SER A 63 25.07 -23.39 15.09
C SER A 63 24.85 -24.85 15.49
N ASP A 64 24.57 -25.10 16.77
CA ASP A 64 24.35 -26.43 17.32
C ASP A 64 22.99 -27.02 16.89
N ASP A 65 22.00 -26.18 16.55
CA ASP A 65 20.69 -26.63 16.04
C ASP A 65 20.77 -27.25 14.64
N PHE A 66 21.84 -26.94 13.88
CA PHE A 66 22.13 -27.52 12.57
C PHE A 66 22.82 -28.89 12.67
N GLY A 67 23.19 -29.31 13.89
CA GLY A 67 23.82 -30.59 14.18
C GLY A 67 25.28 -30.70 13.68
N LYS A 68 25.80 -31.92 13.67
CA LYS A 68 27.20 -32.22 13.30
C LYS A 68 27.37 -32.70 11.86
N LEU A 69 26.40 -32.42 10.99
CA LEU A 69 26.45 -32.84 9.61
C LEU A 69 27.71 -32.27 8.93
N PRO A 70 28.36 -33.02 8.03
CA PRO A 70 29.29 -32.40 7.10
C PRO A 70 28.55 -31.25 6.41
N ASN A 71 29.15 -30.07 6.36
CA ASN A 71 28.54 -28.83 5.86
C ASN A 71 27.55 -28.09 6.79
N ALA A 72 27.34 -28.52 8.04
CA ALA A 72 26.44 -27.81 8.98
C ALA A 72 26.85 -26.35 9.23
N HIS A 73 28.16 -26.09 9.29
CA HIS A 73 28.68 -24.73 9.43
C HIS A 73 28.32 -23.82 8.25
N ASN A 74 28.46 -24.30 7.01
CA ASN A 74 28.06 -23.53 5.83
C ASN A 74 26.54 -23.28 5.79
N LEU A 75 25.73 -24.21 6.31
CA LEU A 75 24.28 -24.01 6.40
C LEU A 75 23.92 -22.94 7.43
N TYR A 76 24.63 -22.92 8.57
CA TYR A 76 24.49 -21.88 9.59
C TYR A 76 24.88 -20.50 9.05
N GLU A 77 26.04 -20.38 8.38
CA GLU A 77 26.48 -19.11 7.77
C GLU A 77 25.46 -18.61 6.74
N ALA A 78 24.99 -19.48 5.85
CA ALA A 78 23.96 -19.12 4.86
C ALA A 78 22.62 -18.72 5.51
N TYR A 79 22.23 -19.38 6.60
CA TYR A 79 21.05 -18.98 7.37
C TYR A 79 21.25 -17.59 8.00
N HIS A 80 22.43 -17.32 8.55
CA HIS A 80 22.74 -16.06 9.20
C HIS A 80 22.76 -14.90 8.19
N GLU A 81 23.42 -15.08 7.04
CA GLU A 81 23.38 -14.12 5.92
C GLU A 81 21.94 -13.84 5.48
N HIS A 82 21.11 -14.89 5.33
CA HIS A 82 19.71 -14.71 4.99
C HIS A 82 18.95 -13.93 6.06
N LEU A 83 19.18 -14.21 7.33
CA LEU A 83 18.51 -13.53 8.43
C LEU A 83 18.86 -12.03 8.46
N GLU A 84 20.13 -11.69 8.24
CA GLU A 84 20.59 -10.29 8.15
C GLU A 84 20.01 -9.58 6.93
N ALA A 85 20.02 -10.24 5.77
CA ALA A 85 19.44 -9.69 4.54
C ALA A 85 17.93 -9.44 4.68
N GLU A 86 17.19 -10.38 5.29
CA GLU A 86 15.77 -10.20 5.57
C GLU A 86 15.54 -9.02 6.53
N GLN A 87 16.37 -8.83 7.57
CA GLN A 87 16.25 -7.66 8.45
C GLN A 87 16.35 -6.34 7.70
N HIS A 88 17.29 -6.22 6.77
CA HIS A 88 17.39 -5.04 5.90
C HIS A 88 16.17 -4.91 4.98
N ASN A 89 15.76 -5.99 4.31
CA ASN A 89 14.58 -5.97 3.43
C ASN A 89 13.30 -5.51 4.16
N PHE A 90 13.10 -5.92 5.40
CA PHE A 90 11.95 -5.49 6.20
C PHE A 90 12.04 -4.03 6.62
N ALA A 91 13.24 -3.53 6.93
CA ALA A 91 13.44 -2.11 7.21
C ALA A 91 13.09 -1.25 5.98
N ASP A 92 13.59 -1.63 4.80
CA ASP A 92 13.33 -0.95 3.54
C ASP A 92 11.83 -0.98 3.19
N LEU A 93 11.16 -2.12 3.38
CA LEU A 93 9.71 -2.25 3.18
C LEU A 93 8.93 -1.28 4.08
N LEU A 94 9.27 -1.20 5.37
CA LEU A 94 8.63 -0.30 6.31
C LEU A 94 8.84 1.17 5.92
N GLU A 95 10.03 1.52 5.43
CA GLU A 95 10.32 2.85 4.93
C GLU A 95 9.48 3.22 3.69
N ILE A 96 9.39 2.31 2.71
CA ILE A 96 8.55 2.51 1.51
C ILE A 96 7.08 2.69 1.88
N LEU A 97 6.57 1.88 2.81
CA LEU A 97 5.19 1.99 3.28
C LEU A 97 4.94 3.34 3.96
N ARG A 98 5.87 3.81 4.80
CA ARG A 98 5.79 5.12 5.45
C ARG A 98 5.75 6.26 4.42
N HIS A 99 6.68 6.25 3.45
CA HIS A 99 6.69 7.25 2.39
C HIS A 99 5.41 7.24 1.53
N THR A 100 4.82 6.06 1.33
CA THR A 100 3.54 5.94 0.63
C THR A 100 2.40 6.57 1.44
N GLY A 101 2.32 6.30 2.74
CA GLY A 101 1.35 6.92 3.64
C GLY A 101 1.48 8.44 3.67
N ASP A 102 2.70 8.96 3.85
CA ASP A 102 3.00 10.40 3.81
C ASP A 102 2.57 11.03 2.47
N GLY A 103 2.84 10.34 1.36
CA GLY A 103 2.42 10.75 0.03
C GLY A 103 0.90 10.87 -0.11
N LEU A 104 0.16 9.86 0.35
CA LEU A 104 -1.31 9.85 0.33
C LEU A 104 -1.89 10.98 1.21
N GLN A 105 -1.32 11.21 2.39
CA GLN A 105 -1.77 12.25 3.30
C GLN A 105 -1.50 13.66 2.73
N ASN A 106 -0.33 13.86 2.12
CA ASN A 106 0.01 15.10 1.43
C ASN A 106 -0.94 15.35 0.24
N SER A 107 -1.21 14.31 -0.56
CA SER A 107 -2.17 14.41 -1.67
C SER A 107 -3.58 14.75 -1.19
N ALA A 108 -4.07 14.10 -0.13
CA ALA A 108 -5.38 14.38 0.43
C ALA A 108 -5.48 15.84 0.92
N THR A 109 -4.46 16.31 1.63
CA THR A 109 -4.39 17.71 2.12
C THR A 109 -4.41 18.71 0.96
N ASN A 110 -3.68 18.42 -0.12
CA ASN A 110 -3.63 19.29 -1.29
C ASN A 110 -4.99 19.37 -2.00
N TYR A 111 -5.70 18.24 -2.17
CA TYR A 111 -7.04 18.24 -2.77
C TYR A 111 -8.06 18.99 -1.89
N GLU A 112 -8.03 18.79 -0.58
CA GLU A 112 -8.92 19.51 0.35
C GLU A 112 -8.68 21.03 0.34
N SER A 113 -7.41 21.44 0.35
CA SER A 113 -7.03 22.85 0.22
C SER A 113 -7.51 23.47 -1.09
N GLN A 114 -7.38 22.73 -2.20
CA GLN A 114 -7.78 23.19 -3.52
C GLN A 114 -9.30 23.33 -3.66
N ASP A 115 -10.09 22.38 -3.14
CA ASP A 115 -11.55 22.48 -3.10
C ASP A 115 -12.01 23.69 -2.27
N HIS A 116 -11.40 23.93 -1.10
CA HIS A 116 -11.71 25.11 -0.27
C HIS A 116 -11.38 26.43 -0.96
N HIS A 117 -10.28 26.50 -1.71
CA HIS A 117 -9.90 27.70 -2.48
C HIS A 117 -10.87 27.98 -3.64
N ILE A 118 -11.38 26.93 -4.29
CA ILE A 118 -12.37 27.04 -5.37
C ILE A 118 -13.70 27.54 -4.79
N ASP A 119 -14.20 26.92 -3.72
CA ASP A 119 -15.47 27.32 -3.07
C ASP A 119 -15.44 28.78 -2.57
N ALA A 120 -14.33 29.21 -1.96
CA ALA A 120 -14.18 30.58 -1.49
C ALA A 120 -14.14 31.62 -2.63
N SER A 121 -13.60 31.24 -3.79
CA SER A 121 -13.52 32.12 -4.97
C SER A 121 -14.89 32.34 -5.62
N PHE A 122 -15.73 31.29 -5.68
CA PHE A 122 -17.07 31.38 -6.26
C PHE A 122 -18.15 31.88 -5.27
N GLY A 123 -17.94 31.73 -3.96
CA GLY A 123 -18.85 32.24 -2.92
C GLY A 123 -18.74 33.75 -2.62
N GLY A 124 -17.74 34.44 -3.19
CA GLY A 124 -17.45 35.86 -2.92
C GLY A 124 -18.17 36.88 -3.81
N GLY A 125 -19.10 36.46 -4.67
CA GLY A 125 -19.84 37.36 -5.56
C GLY A 125 -21.16 37.84 -4.95
N GLN A 126 -21.13 39.00 -4.29
CA GLN A 126 -22.33 39.80 -3.98
C GLN A 126 -22.13 41.24 -4.47
#